data_AF-A0A4Q0U0J1-F1
#
_entry.id   AF-A0A4Q0U0J1-F1
#
_cell.length_a   1.000
_cell.length_b   1.000
_cell.length_c   1.000
_cell.angle_alpha   90.00
_cell.angle_beta   90.00
_cell.angle_gamma   90.00
#
_symmetry.space_group_name_H-M   'P 1'
#
loop_
_entity.id
_entity.type
_entity.pdbx_description
1 polymer ?
#
loop_
_entity_poly.entity_id
_entity_poly.type
_entity_poly.pdbx_seq_one_letter_code
_entity_poly.pdbx_strand_id
1 'polypeptide(L)'
;MDMMYYDYYRDDFDISECQHPLQPDYNYMIKKLKEYNISEAEVKLLYSSGYYCLENIDMIVDRFYFGSQLIYDGVSGFHFSEISRLLSEPRSRVWVKHAGSLSEVLSIIEKYPEQHGTLFRGQIDNYLINREINNPFFTIPGLGEVSLLPSLWRIVKENLPSTYISYIPMKLLEWSLIFSQQFDWQNIREQIERIKKTEGHYPSLTELEECNDESLKEYGKMAVDLMYGHNTYYADTLSTLLQHYGLYTPLLDLTEDLNVALFFSTHKFNSRNTSYEFIGNNSGKSVLYLIEYDPDNMKKFEDRENLIQTFKPLRPILQKCVICKSDPFCINLPAMFLKGIIYLDFKISENISGIKPEDIFPNETKDLFLSYISRDSLIGKHVTRF
;
A
#
# COMPACT_ATOMS: atom_id res chain seq x y z
N MET A 1 20.87 -10.37 -13.98
CA MET A 1 19.76 -9.87 -14.81
C MET A 1 19.11 -8.78 -13.98
N ASP A 2 18.90 -7.58 -14.53
CA ASP A 2 18.28 -6.51 -13.75
C ASP A 2 16.82 -6.87 -13.49
N MET A 3 16.45 -7.06 -12.21
CA MET A 3 15.07 -7.37 -11.82
C MET A 3 14.11 -6.26 -12.26
N MET A 4 12.94 -6.64 -12.75
CA MET A 4 11.89 -5.76 -13.26
C MET A 4 10.60 -5.95 -12.46
N TYR A 5 9.68 -5.00 -12.51
CA TYR A 5 8.45 -5.09 -11.71
C TYR A 5 7.58 -6.29 -12.08
N TYR A 6 7.49 -6.61 -13.37
CA TYR A 6 6.69 -7.74 -13.83
C TYR A 6 7.19 -9.10 -13.28
N ASP A 7 8.41 -9.18 -12.75
CA ASP A 7 8.94 -10.43 -12.19
C ASP A 7 8.08 -10.93 -11.01
N TYR A 8 7.40 -10.05 -10.27
CA TYR A 8 6.45 -10.45 -9.21
C TYR A 8 5.33 -11.40 -9.68
N TYR A 9 5.10 -11.50 -10.98
CA TYR A 9 4.03 -12.30 -11.56
C TYR A 9 4.50 -13.52 -12.35
N ARG A 10 5.81 -13.80 -12.34
CA ARG A 10 6.35 -15.01 -12.95
C ARG A 10 6.29 -16.16 -11.96
N ASP A 11 5.93 -17.34 -12.45
CA ASP A 11 5.85 -18.56 -11.63
C ASP A 11 7.23 -18.97 -11.06
N ASP A 12 8.32 -18.56 -11.70
CA ASP A 12 9.70 -18.91 -11.35
C ASP A 12 10.44 -17.80 -10.59
N PHE A 13 9.76 -16.72 -10.19
CA PHE A 13 10.41 -15.62 -9.50
C PHE A 13 10.67 -15.92 -8.04
N ASP A 14 11.96 -16.00 -7.68
CA ASP A 14 12.38 -16.09 -6.29
C ASP A 14 12.48 -14.69 -5.68
N ILE A 15 11.41 -14.29 -4.99
CA ILE A 15 11.34 -13.01 -4.28
C ILE A 15 12.43 -12.86 -3.19
N SER A 16 13.08 -13.95 -2.77
CA SER A 16 14.22 -13.90 -1.86
C SER A 16 15.46 -13.28 -2.50
N GLU A 17 15.55 -13.20 -3.84
CA GLU A 17 16.63 -12.47 -4.55
C GLU A 17 16.55 -10.95 -4.32
N CYS A 18 15.40 -10.45 -3.88
CA CYS A 18 15.17 -9.02 -3.62
C CYS A 18 15.71 -8.57 -2.25
N GLN A 19 16.72 -9.21 -1.67
CA GLN A 19 17.14 -8.91 -0.30
C GLN A 19 17.47 -7.43 -0.11
N HIS A 20 16.91 -6.86 0.95
CA HIS A 20 17.26 -5.52 1.38
C HIS A 20 18.75 -5.49 1.82
N PRO A 21 19.54 -4.47 1.47
CA PRO A 21 20.96 -4.42 1.84
C PRO A 21 21.20 -4.47 3.36
N LEU A 22 20.26 -3.91 4.13
CA LEU A 22 20.22 -4.09 5.57
C LEU A 22 19.44 -5.36 5.89
N GLN A 23 20.15 -6.40 6.31
CA GLN A 23 19.59 -7.60 6.91
C GLN A 23 19.95 -7.63 8.39
N PRO A 24 18.98 -7.84 9.30
CA PRO A 24 19.30 -7.99 10.71
C PRO A 24 20.12 -9.26 10.98
N ASP A 25 21.25 -9.11 11.68
CA ASP A 25 22.09 -10.24 12.07
C ASP A 25 21.54 -10.96 13.32
N TYR A 26 21.07 -12.19 13.11
CA TYR A 26 20.60 -13.06 14.18
C TYR A 26 21.71 -13.39 15.20
N ASN A 27 22.95 -13.56 14.76
CA ASN A 27 24.07 -13.87 15.66
C ASN A 27 24.42 -12.67 16.55
N TYR A 28 24.37 -11.46 15.98
CA TYR A 28 24.47 -10.22 16.75
C TYR A 28 23.38 -10.13 17.82
N MET A 29 22.12 -10.41 17.46
CA MET A 29 20.99 -10.42 18.41
C MET A 29 21.21 -11.45 19.54
N ILE A 30 21.66 -12.67 19.23
CA ILE A 30 22.01 -13.68 20.26
C ILE A 30 23.08 -13.13 21.20
N LYS A 31 24.18 -12.59 20.65
CA LYS A 31 25.29 -12.08 21.44
C LYS A 31 24.82 -10.97 22.39
N LYS A 32 24.03 -10.02 21.87
CA LYS A 32 23.56 -8.87 22.64
C LYS A 32 22.56 -9.25 23.71
N LEU A 33 21.54 -10.03 23.39
CA LEU A 33 20.50 -10.37 24.36
C LEU A 33 20.99 -11.33 25.45
N LYS A 34 22.06 -12.10 25.19
CA LYS A 34 22.79 -12.85 26.24
C LYS A 34 23.38 -11.93 27.32
N GLU A 35 23.81 -10.71 26.98
CA GLU A 35 24.31 -9.71 27.96
C GLU A 35 23.20 -9.28 28.95
N TYR A 36 21.93 -9.49 28.59
CA TYR A 36 20.74 -9.15 29.38
C TYR A 36 20.04 -10.40 29.97
N ASN A 37 20.73 -11.54 30.04
CA ASN A 37 20.23 -12.82 30.57
C ASN A 37 19.02 -13.41 29.83
N ILE A 38 18.86 -13.09 28.54
CA ILE A 38 17.83 -13.70 27.70
C ILE A 38 18.37 -14.99 27.08
N SER A 39 17.59 -16.08 27.20
CA SER A 39 18.01 -17.38 26.69
C SER A 39 17.99 -17.42 25.15
N GLU A 40 18.80 -18.30 24.56
CA GLU A 40 18.84 -18.46 23.10
C GLU A 40 17.49 -18.90 22.51
N ALA A 41 16.71 -19.68 23.28
CA ALA A 41 15.35 -20.05 22.90
C ALA A 41 14.43 -18.84 22.82
N GLU A 42 14.48 -17.93 23.80
CA GLU A 42 13.70 -16.68 23.78
C GLU A 42 14.15 -15.76 22.64
N VAL A 43 15.46 -15.66 22.37
CA VAL A 43 15.98 -14.91 21.23
C VAL A 43 15.44 -15.45 19.91
N LYS A 44 15.38 -16.79 19.76
CA LYS A 44 14.80 -17.42 18.57
C LYS A 44 13.32 -17.07 18.39
N LEU A 45 12.53 -17.10 19.48
CA LEU A 45 11.10 -16.73 19.46
C LEU A 45 10.90 -15.25 19.11
N LEU A 46 11.75 -14.36 19.64
CA LEU A 46 11.71 -12.94 19.31
C LEU A 46 12.02 -12.71 17.83
N TYR A 47 13.09 -13.34 17.33
CA TYR A 47 13.50 -13.22 15.93
C TYR A 47 12.44 -13.77 14.95
N SER A 48 11.87 -14.95 15.23
CA SER A 48 10.77 -15.51 14.43
C SER A 48 9.50 -14.65 14.48
N SER A 49 9.31 -13.89 15.56
CA SER A 49 8.20 -12.95 15.74
C SER A 49 8.45 -11.56 15.12
N GLY A 50 9.58 -11.37 14.44
CA GLY A 50 9.91 -10.13 13.74
C GLY A 50 10.58 -9.06 14.61
N TYR A 51 11.13 -9.42 15.77
CA TYR A 51 11.98 -8.53 16.55
C TYR A 51 13.44 -8.75 16.19
N TYR A 52 14.20 -7.67 16.06
CA TYR A 52 15.62 -7.74 15.73
C TYR A 52 16.41 -6.62 16.37
N CYS A 53 17.73 -6.80 16.44
CA CYS A 53 18.66 -5.79 16.91
C CYS A 53 19.26 -5.05 15.71
N LEU A 54 19.36 -3.73 15.80
CA LEU A 54 20.12 -2.95 14.83
C LEU A 54 21.58 -2.86 15.30
N GLU A 55 22.53 -3.19 14.43
CA GLU A 55 23.94 -3.03 14.75
C GLU A 55 24.26 -1.55 14.98
N ASN A 56 25.06 -1.27 16.00
CA ASN A 56 25.47 0.09 16.41
C ASN A 56 24.35 0.97 17.00
N ILE A 57 23.15 0.43 17.18
CA ILE A 57 22.04 1.10 17.87
C ILE A 57 21.63 0.19 19.03
N ASP A 58 21.63 0.70 20.27
CA ASP A 58 21.39 -0.07 21.49
C ASP A 58 19.89 -0.39 21.68
N MET A 59 19.29 -1.05 20.68
CA MET A 59 17.84 -1.16 20.54
C MET A 59 17.40 -2.46 19.85
N ILE A 60 16.30 -3.01 20.35
CA ILE A 60 15.45 -4.02 19.72
C ILE A 60 14.31 -3.30 19.01
N VAL A 61 13.99 -3.71 17.79
CA VAL A 61 12.99 -3.06 16.97
C VAL A 61 11.97 -4.07 16.46
N ASP A 62 10.73 -3.65 16.33
CA ASP A 62 9.62 -4.44 15.80
C ASP A 62 9.45 -4.19 14.29
N ARG A 63 9.75 -5.22 13.48
CA ARG A 63 9.61 -5.16 12.01
C ARG A 63 8.23 -4.71 11.54
N PHE A 64 7.19 -4.92 12.33
CA PHE A 64 5.84 -4.59 11.92
C PHE A 64 5.56 -3.09 12.00
N TYR A 65 6.29 -2.32 12.83
CA TYR A 65 5.90 -0.95 13.20
C TYR A 65 7.04 0.07 13.27
N PHE A 66 8.30 -0.35 13.39
CA PHE A 66 9.41 0.54 13.77
C PHE A 66 9.66 1.71 12.81
N GLY A 67 9.46 1.48 11.51
CA GLY A 67 9.54 2.54 10.51
C GLY A 67 10.97 2.94 10.16
N SER A 68 11.09 3.94 9.28
CA SER A 68 12.36 4.46 8.78
C SER A 68 13.00 5.51 9.69
N GLN A 69 12.31 5.97 10.73
CA GLN A 69 12.77 7.09 11.55
C GLN A 69 13.88 6.72 12.56
N LEU A 70 14.12 5.41 12.78
CA LEU A 70 15.13 4.90 13.72
C LEU A 70 14.98 5.45 15.16
N ILE A 71 13.75 5.75 15.59
CA ILE A 71 13.50 6.43 16.87
C ILE A 71 13.18 5.41 17.96
N TYR A 72 13.80 5.59 19.13
CA TYR A 72 13.35 4.95 20.36
C TYR A 72 12.04 5.60 20.83
N ASP A 73 10.94 4.87 20.76
CA ASP A 73 9.60 5.29 21.19
C ASP A 73 9.07 4.48 22.37
N GLY A 74 9.76 3.39 22.75
CA GLY A 74 9.34 2.44 23.78
C GLY A 74 8.06 1.66 23.41
N VAL A 75 7.70 1.62 22.13
CA VAL A 75 6.48 1.01 21.57
C VAL A 75 6.79 0.12 20.38
N SER A 76 7.59 0.59 19.44
CA SER A 76 8.08 -0.16 18.28
C SER A 76 9.61 -0.32 18.30
N GLY A 77 10.31 0.58 18.98
CA GLY A 77 11.74 0.53 19.29
C GLY A 77 11.99 0.52 20.80
N PHE A 78 12.76 -0.44 21.29
CA PHE A 78 12.96 -0.75 22.70
C PHE A 78 14.43 -0.82 23.06
N HIS A 79 14.84 -0.17 24.15
CA HIS A 79 16.16 -0.39 24.71
C HIS A 79 16.26 -1.84 25.22
N PHE A 80 17.45 -2.46 25.18
CA PHE A 80 17.61 -3.86 25.61
C PHE A 80 17.15 -4.13 27.05
N SER A 81 17.34 -3.15 27.95
CA SER A 81 16.87 -3.25 29.33
C SER A 81 15.34 -3.30 29.47
N GLU A 82 14.60 -2.98 28.41
CA GLU A 82 13.15 -2.91 28.39
C GLU A 82 12.48 -4.13 27.72
N ILE A 83 13.25 -5.17 27.37
CA ILE A 83 12.72 -6.33 26.65
C ILE A 83 11.54 -7.01 27.35
N SER A 84 11.47 -6.95 28.70
CA SER A 84 10.34 -7.45 29.48
C SER A 84 9.02 -6.75 29.14
N ARG A 85 9.05 -5.53 28.58
CA ARG A 85 7.86 -4.83 28.06
C ARG A 85 7.25 -5.51 26.84
N LEU A 86 8.01 -6.32 26.08
CA LEU A 86 7.47 -7.13 24.97
C LEU A 86 6.69 -8.33 25.48
N LEU A 87 7.02 -8.81 26.68
CA LEU A 87 6.38 -9.96 27.32
C LEU A 87 5.23 -9.55 28.26
N SER A 88 4.88 -8.27 28.29
CA SER A 88 3.77 -7.77 29.11
C SER A 88 2.42 -8.09 28.50
N GLU A 89 1.37 -8.03 29.31
CA GLU A 89 -0.01 -8.15 28.83
C GLU A 89 -0.35 -7.15 27.71
N PRO A 90 -1.25 -7.52 26.77
CA PRO A 90 -1.79 -6.62 25.76
C PRO A 90 -2.34 -5.32 26.36
N ARG A 91 -2.02 -4.19 25.72
CA ARG A 91 -2.35 -2.83 26.19
C ARG A 91 -2.59 -1.82 25.08
N SER A 92 -2.92 -2.28 23.86
CA SER A 92 -3.31 -1.37 22.79
C SER A 92 -4.47 -0.47 23.23
N ARG A 93 -4.40 0.80 22.82
CA ARG A 93 -5.42 1.82 23.10
C ARG A 93 -6.55 1.84 22.07
N VAL A 94 -6.47 0.99 21.05
CA VAL A 94 -7.52 0.87 20.05
C VAL A 94 -8.81 0.42 20.73
N TRP A 95 -9.87 1.20 20.55
CA TRP A 95 -11.18 0.82 21.07
C TRP A 95 -11.89 -0.11 20.08
N VAL A 96 -12.72 -1.00 20.63
CA VAL A 96 -13.56 -1.92 19.86
C VAL A 96 -15.01 -1.68 20.24
N LYS A 97 -15.88 -1.49 19.25
CA LYS A 97 -17.31 -1.28 19.41
C LYS A 97 -18.10 -2.18 18.45
N HIS A 98 -19.31 -2.51 18.87
CA HIS A 98 -20.30 -3.18 18.04
C HIS A 98 -21.44 -2.19 17.83
N ALA A 99 -21.76 -1.90 16.58
CA ALA A 99 -22.90 -1.06 16.25
C ALA A 99 -24.07 -1.96 15.84
N GLY A 100 -25.26 -1.72 16.42
CA GLY A 100 -26.51 -2.39 16.09
C GLY A 100 -27.32 -1.70 14.99
N SER A 101 -26.83 -0.59 14.42
CA SER A 101 -27.44 0.11 13.29
C SER A 101 -26.45 1.05 12.58
N LEU A 102 -26.78 1.49 11.37
CA LEU A 102 -25.99 2.52 10.67
C LEU A 102 -25.97 3.86 11.43
N SER A 103 -27.08 4.26 12.05
CA SER A 103 -27.13 5.47 12.89
C SER A 103 -26.18 5.38 14.09
N GLU A 104 -26.02 4.20 14.66
CA GLU A 104 -25.05 3.97 15.74
C GLU A 104 -23.60 4.00 15.23
N VAL A 105 -23.32 3.46 14.04
CA VAL A 105 -21.99 3.61 13.38
C VAL A 105 -21.62 5.10 13.29
N LEU A 106 -22.53 5.93 12.77
CA LEU A 106 -22.32 7.37 12.63
C LEU A 106 -22.12 8.03 14.01
N SER A 107 -22.95 7.70 15.00
CA SER A 107 -22.82 8.24 16.35
C SER A 107 -21.50 7.85 17.03
N ILE A 108 -21.00 6.63 16.81
CA ILE A 108 -19.68 6.22 17.30
C ILE A 108 -18.60 7.07 16.63
N ILE A 109 -18.61 7.21 15.30
CA ILE A 109 -17.61 8.01 14.58
C ILE A 109 -17.58 9.46 15.11
N GLU A 110 -18.74 10.09 15.27
CA GLU A 110 -18.85 11.46 15.79
C GLU A 110 -18.31 11.64 17.21
N LYS A 111 -18.34 10.57 18.03
CA LYS A 111 -17.86 10.59 19.42
C LYS A 111 -16.34 10.52 19.53
N TYR A 112 -15.65 10.03 18.50
CA TYR A 112 -14.20 9.85 18.48
C TYR A 112 -13.58 10.65 17.32
N PRO A 113 -13.64 12.00 17.37
CA PRO A 113 -12.98 12.82 16.36
C PRO A 113 -11.46 12.74 16.55
N GLU A 114 -10.74 12.62 15.45
CA GLU A 114 -9.27 12.63 15.44
C GLU A 114 -8.76 14.03 15.08
N GLN A 115 -7.64 14.41 15.71
CA GLN A 115 -7.07 15.77 15.60
C GLN A 115 -6.77 16.17 14.15
N HIS A 116 -6.26 15.24 13.36
CA HIS A 116 -5.83 15.46 11.98
C HIS A 116 -6.85 14.96 10.95
N GLY A 117 -8.01 14.48 11.41
CA GLY A 117 -9.04 13.85 10.59
C GLY A 117 -9.00 12.33 10.64
N THR A 118 -10.13 11.73 10.30
CA THR A 118 -10.34 10.28 10.33
C THR A 118 -10.37 9.73 8.91
N LEU A 119 -9.57 8.70 8.67
CA LEU A 119 -9.65 7.85 7.50
C LEU A 119 -10.37 6.55 7.84
N PHE A 120 -10.90 5.92 6.80
CA PHE A 120 -11.66 4.69 6.92
C PHE A 120 -11.03 3.57 6.10
N ARG A 121 -11.22 2.34 6.59
CA ARG A 121 -11.00 1.13 5.80
C ARG A 121 -12.06 0.10 6.16
N GLY A 122 -12.76 -0.40 5.15
CA GLY A 122 -13.72 -1.48 5.34
C GLY A 122 -13.13 -2.84 5.05
N GLN A 123 -13.48 -3.84 5.86
CA GLN A 123 -13.15 -5.24 5.58
C GLN A 123 -14.32 -6.16 5.96
N ILE A 124 -14.45 -7.25 5.23
CA ILE A 124 -15.50 -8.26 5.47
C ILE A 124 -15.25 -9.11 6.72
N ASP A 125 -14.03 -9.07 7.27
CA ASP A 125 -13.61 -9.77 8.47
C ASP A 125 -12.44 -9.02 9.12
N ASN A 126 -12.19 -9.27 10.40
CA ASN A 126 -11.03 -8.72 11.10
C ASN A 126 -9.84 -9.67 10.97
N TYR A 127 -8.81 -9.25 10.25
CA TYR A 127 -7.60 -10.05 10.06
C TYR A 127 -6.57 -9.75 11.15
N LEU A 128 -5.83 -10.78 11.57
CA LEU A 128 -4.84 -10.69 12.64
C LEU A 128 -3.44 -11.06 12.15
N ILE A 129 -2.43 -10.40 12.73
CA ILE A 129 -1.04 -10.84 12.63
C ILE A 129 -0.89 -12.08 13.50
N ASN A 130 -0.52 -13.19 12.88
CA ASN A 130 -0.15 -14.40 13.60
C ASN A 130 1.37 -14.45 13.76
N ARG A 131 1.85 -14.27 15.01
CA ARG A 131 3.23 -14.45 15.47
C ARG A 131 3.23 -14.93 16.92
N GLU A 132 4.34 -15.53 17.37
CA GLU A 132 4.41 -16.14 18.71
C GLU A 132 4.49 -15.09 19.82
N ILE A 133 5.29 -14.05 19.62
CA ILE A 133 5.39 -12.90 20.50
C ILE A 133 4.77 -11.71 19.77
N ASN A 134 3.57 -11.33 20.18
CA ASN A 134 2.94 -10.11 19.67
C ASN A 134 3.51 -8.87 20.36
N ASN A 135 3.36 -7.72 19.73
CA ASN A 135 3.70 -6.47 20.39
C ASN A 135 2.53 -6.03 21.28
N PRO A 136 2.71 -5.95 22.61
CA PRO A 136 1.61 -5.67 23.51
C PRO A 136 1.00 -4.29 23.32
N PHE A 137 1.73 -3.32 22.75
CA PHE A 137 1.19 -1.98 22.46
C PHE A 137 0.28 -1.95 21.24
N PHE A 138 0.39 -2.93 20.34
CA PHE A 138 -0.46 -3.07 19.15
C PHE A 138 -1.45 -4.24 19.27
N THR A 139 -1.28 -5.10 20.28
CA THR A 139 -2.22 -6.17 20.60
C THR A 139 -3.41 -5.62 21.37
N ILE A 140 -4.60 -5.76 20.80
CA ILE A 140 -5.88 -5.37 21.39
C ILE A 140 -6.32 -6.46 22.37
N PRO A 141 -6.55 -6.14 23.65
CA PRO A 141 -7.02 -7.12 24.63
C PRO A 141 -8.27 -7.87 24.16
N GLY A 142 -8.21 -9.20 24.18
CA GLY A 142 -9.33 -10.07 23.77
C GLY A 142 -9.53 -10.21 22.26
N LEU A 143 -8.79 -9.48 21.42
CA LEU A 143 -8.91 -9.55 19.96
C LEU A 143 -7.61 -9.98 19.27
N GLY A 144 -6.45 -9.46 19.70
CA GLY A 144 -5.16 -9.73 19.08
C GLY A 144 -4.57 -8.53 18.34
N GLU A 145 -3.50 -8.78 17.58
CA GLU A 145 -2.79 -7.76 16.80
C GLU A 145 -3.40 -7.66 15.40
N VAL A 146 -3.92 -6.50 15.02
CA VAL A 146 -4.64 -6.32 13.74
C VAL A 146 -3.68 -6.31 12.56
N SER A 147 -4.05 -7.04 11.50
CA SER A 147 -3.31 -7.09 10.24
C SER A 147 -3.86 -6.10 9.23
N LEU A 148 -3.13 -5.01 9.02
CA LEU A 148 -3.31 -4.06 7.92
C LEU A 148 -2.17 -4.16 6.90
N LEU A 149 -1.69 -5.38 6.63
CA LEU A 149 -0.62 -5.64 5.66
C LEU A 149 -1.07 -5.32 4.22
N PRO A 150 -0.31 -4.50 3.48
CA PRO A 150 -0.35 -4.39 2.02
C PRO A 150 -0.23 -5.72 1.27
N SER A 151 -0.60 -5.72 -0.01
CA SER A 151 -0.62 -6.90 -0.88
C SER A 151 0.75 -7.58 -0.98
N LEU A 152 1.81 -6.80 -1.18
CA LEU A 152 3.19 -7.32 -1.26
C LEU A 152 3.59 -8.03 0.04
N TRP A 153 3.37 -7.40 1.19
CA TRP A 153 3.83 -7.93 2.48
C TRP A 153 3.09 -9.18 2.93
N ARG A 154 1.85 -9.41 2.46
CA ARG A 154 1.17 -10.69 2.70
C ARG A 154 1.93 -11.84 2.06
N ILE A 155 2.32 -11.70 0.80
CA ILE A 155 3.08 -12.71 0.07
C ILE A 155 4.44 -12.94 0.72
N VAL A 156 5.15 -11.86 1.07
CA VAL A 156 6.45 -11.95 1.73
C VAL A 156 6.32 -12.64 3.09
N LYS A 157 5.34 -12.27 3.91
CA LYS A 157 5.16 -12.88 5.23
C LYS A 157 4.81 -14.36 5.14
N GLU A 158 3.99 -14.75 4.16
CA GLU A 158 3.59 -16.14 3.96
C GLU A 158 4.75 -17.04 3.51
N ASN A 159 5.63 -16.53 2.64
CA ASN A 159 6.68 -17.34 2.03
C ASN A 159 8.07 -17.15 2.66
N LEU A 160 8.37 -15.94 3.16
CA LEU A 160 9.68 -15.52 3.67
C LEU A 160 9.56 -14.66 4.95
N PRO A 161 9.01 -15.20 6.05
CA PRO A 161 8.66 -14.43 7.25
C PRO A 161 9.84 -13.73 7.94
N SER A 162 11.07 -14.22 7.75
CA SER A 162 12.30 -13.66 8.35
C SER A 162 13.18 -12.90 7.36
N THR A 163 12.77 -12.76 6.10
CA THR A 163 13.57 -12.08 5.07
C THR A 163 13.09 -10.66 4.85
N TYR A 164 14.02 -9.71 4.82
CA TYR A 164 13.76 -8.31 4.49
C TYR A 164 14.01 -8.14 3.00
N ILE A 165 13.00 -7.76 2.24
CA ILE A 165 13.14 -7.58 0.79
C ILE A 165 12.98 -6.10 0.43
N SER A 166 13.76 -5.60 -0.51
CA SER A 166 13.47 -4.33 -1.16
C SER A 166 12.30 -4.49 -2.13
N TYR A 167 11.36 -3.56 -2.11
CA TYR A 167 10.35 -3.46 -3.16
C TYR A 167 11.04 -3.06 -4.47
N ILE A 168 10.73 -3.77 -5.55
CA ILE A 168 11.13 -3.40 -6.92
C ILE A 168 10.00 -2.53 -7.46
N PRO A 169 10.15 -1.21 -7.59
CA PRO A 169 9.16 -0.40 -8.28
C PRO A 169 9.23 -0.66 -9.79
N MET A 170 8.13 -0.41 -10.49
CA MET A 170 8.14 -0.28 -11.94
C MET A 170 9.15 0.79 -12.35
N LYS A 171 9.98 0.50 -13.36
CA LYS A 171 11.05 1.39 -13.83
C LYS A 171 10.53 2.43 -14.82
N LEU A 172 11.33 3.46 -15.05
CA LEU A 172 11.06 4.54 -16.00
C LEU A 172 10.61 4.01 -17.38
N LEU A 173 11.31 3.01 -17.93
CA LEU A 173 10.96 2.45 -19.24
C LEU A 173 9.61 1.73 -19.22
N GLU A 174 9.30 0.99 -18.17
CA GLU A 174 8.02 0.29 -18.02
C GLU A 174 6.86 1.31 -17.94
N TRP A 175 7.02 2.38 -17.17
CA TRP A 175 6.04 3.47 -17.13
C TRP A 175 5.91 4.21 -18.47
N SER A 176 7.03 4.48 -19.14
CA SER A 176 7.04 5.14 -20.44
C SER A 176 6.28 4.32 -21.49
N LEU A 177 6.42 2.99 -21.47
CA LEU A 177 5.67 2.10 -22.36
C LEU A 177 4.16 2.15 -22.12
N ILE A 178 3.71 2.26 -20.86
CA ILE A 178 2.28 2.39 -20.53
C ILE A 178 1.75 3.76 -20.96
N PHE A 179 2.40 4.83 -20.52
CA PHE A 179 1.92 6.20 -20.72
C PHE A 179 1.97 6.64 -22.18
N SER A 180 2.89 6.10 -22.95
CA SER A 180 2.99 6.45 -24.36
C SER A 180 1.90 5.85 -25.25
N GLN A 181 1.10 4.90 -24.74
CA GLN A 181 0.01 4.30 -25.52
C GLN A 181 -1.11 5.27 -25.88
N GLN A 182 -1.14 6.45 -25.26
CA GLN A 182 -2.06 7.53 -25.62
C GLN A 182 -1.70 8.19 -26.96
N PHE A 183 -0.46 8.05 -27.42
CA PHE A 183 0.02 8.72 -28.62
C PHE A 183 -0.06 7.81 -29.84
N ASP A 184 -0.29 8.43 -31.01
CA ASP A 184 -0.05 7.77 -32.28
C ASP A 184 1.46 7.67 -32.52
N TRP A 185 2.02 6.52 -32.15
CA TRP A 185 3.45 6.26 -32.27
C TRP A 185 3.99 6.32 -33.70
N GLN A 186 3.15 6.00 -34.69
CA GLN A 186 3.57 6.14 -36.08
C GLN A 186 3.77 7.61 -36.43
N ASN A 187 2.81 8.45 -36.06
CA ASN A 187 2.88 9.89 -36.25
C ASN A 187 4.09 10.50 -35.49
N ILE A 188 4.22 10.24 -34.19
CA ILE A 188 5.36 10.73 -33.37
C ILE A 188 6.70 10.39 -34.03
N ARG A 189 6.86 9.14 -34.48
CA ARG A 189 8.11 8.69 -35.13
C ARG A 189 8.36 9.38 -36.47
N GLU A 190 7.34 9.52 -37.31
CA GLU A 190 7.45 10.21 -38.59
C GLU A 190 7.86 11.67 -38.42
N GLN A 191 7.33 12.34 -37.40
CA GLN A 191 7.69 13.72 -37.09
C GLN A 191 9.12 13.85 -36.55
N ILE A 192 9.55 12.99 -35.63
CA ILE A 192 10.93 12.96 -35.12
C ILE A 192 11.93 12.74 -36.27
N GLU A 193 11.63 11.82 -37.19
CA GLU A 193 12.49 11.58 -38.36
C GLU A 193 12.49 12.76 -39.33
N ARG A 194 11.39 13.52 -39.45
CA ARG A 194 11.35 14.77 -40.21
C ARG A 194 12.25 15.84 -39.57
N ILE A 195 12.17 16.03 -38.25
CA ILE A 195 13.04 16.96 -37.52
C ILE A 195 14.50 16.59 -37.75
N LYS A 196 14.86 15.31 -37.56
CA LYS A 196 16.22 14.82 -37.81
C LYS A 196 16.72 15.10 -39.21
N LYS A 197 15.89 14.91 -40.23
CA LYS A 197 16.26 15.23 -41.63
C LYS A 197 16.49 16.71 -41.86
N THR A 198 15.73 17.58 -41.18
CA THR A 198 15.81 19.04 -41.34
C THR A 198 16.95 19.64 -40.52
N GLU A 199 17.14 19.17 -39.28
CA GLU A 199 18.04 19.77 -38.28
C GLU A 199 19.35 18.98 -38.10
N GLY A 200 19.46 17.80 -38.72
CA GLY A 200 20.67 16.99 -38.74
C GLY A 200 20.96 16.17 -37.47
N HIS A 201 20.07 16.20 -36.47
CA HIS A 201 20.21 15.47 -35.22
C HIS A 201 18.84 15.00 -34.68
N TYR A 202 18.85 13.99 -33.82
CA TYR A 202 17.61 13.60 -33.13
C TYR A 202 17.27 14.63 -32.05
N PRO A 203 16.02 15.11 -31.97
CA PRO A 203 15.61 16.04 -30.92
C PRO A 203 15.70 15.36 -29.55
N SER A 204 16.19 16.11 -28.57
CA SER A 204 16.12 15.82 -27.15
C SER A 204 14.70 15.92 -26.61
N LEU A 205 14.44 15.36 -25.42
CA LEU A 205 13.10 15.43 -24.82
C LEU A 205 12.65 16.88 -24.55
N THR A 206 13.57 17.76 -24.18
CA THR A 206 13.28 19.19 -23.97
C THR A 206 12.95 19.90 -25.29
N GLU A 207 13.65 19.59 -26.38
CA GLU A 207 13.31 20.13 -27.71
C GLU A 207 11.94 19.63 -28.19
N LEU A 208 11.56 18.41 -27.83
CA LEU A 208 10.22 17.91 -28.11
C LEU A 208 9.16 18.65 -27.28
N GLU A 209 9.41 18.91 -26.00
CA GLU A 209 8.51 19.68 -25.11
C GLU A 209 8.32 21.14 -25.59
N GLU A 210 9.31 21.72 -26.25
CA GLU A 210 9.25 23.08 -26.82
C GLU A 210 8.78 23.11 -28.28
N CYS A 211 8.39 21.96 -28.84
CA CYS A 211 7.98 21.84 -30.24
C CYS A 211 6.65 22.57 -30.51
N ASN A 212 6.50 23.08 -31.74
CA ASN A 212 5.25 23.70 -32.20
C ASN A 212 4.15 22.68 -32.53
N ASP A 213 4.51 21.41 -32.77
CA ASP A 213 3.52 20.35 -32.96
C ASP A 213 2.98 19.89 -31.61
N GLU A 214 1.65 19.98 -31.43
CA GLU A 214 1.04 19.72 -30.12
C GLU A 214 1.24 18.27 -29.67
N SER A 215 1.21 17.29 -30.59
CA SER A 215 1.41 15.89 -30.24
C SER A 215 2.85 15.60 -29.79
N LEU A 216 3.85 16.18 -30.47
CA LEU A 216 5.25 16.08 -30.03
C LEU A 216 5.50 16.80 -28.71
N LYS A 217 4.89 17.96 -28.53
CA LYS A 217 4.95 18.73 -27.29
C LYS A 217 4.38 17.98 -26.10
N GLU A 218 3.19 17.42 -26.23
CA GLU A 218 2.56 16.61 -25.18
C GLU A 218 3.41 15.36 -24.85
N TYR A 219 3.95 14.68 -25.86
CA TYR A 219 4.87 13.55 -25.66
C TYR A 219 6.16 13.97 -24.96
N GLY A 220 6.81 15.04 -25.41
CA GLY A 220 8.03 15.58 -24.83
C GLY A 220 7.81 15.95 -23.37
N LYS A 221 6.74 16.70 -23.07
CA LYS A 221 6.34 17.05 -21.70
C LYS A 221 6.16 15.82 -20.82
N MET A 222 5.37 14.83 -21.28
CA MET A 222 5.16 13.59 -20.53
C MET A 222 6.49 12.85 -20.26
N ALA A 223 7.40 12.80 -21.23
CA ALA A 223 8.67 12.10 -21.09
C ALA A 223 9.62 12.83 -20.13
N VAL A 224 9.68 14.16 -20.20
CA VAL A 224 10.41 15.02 -19.26
C VAL A 224 9.85 14.85 -17.84
N ASP A 225 8.54 15.01 -17.67
CA ASP A 225 7.84 14.87 -16.38
C ASP A 225 8.13 13.50 -15.76
N LEU A 226 8.06 12.42 -16.54
CA LEU A 226 8.35 11.09 -16.04
C LEU A 226 9.84 10.90 -15.71
N MET A 227 10.76 11.38 -16.57
CA MET A 227 12.21 11.24 -16.36
C MET A 227 12.66 11.91 -15.06
N TYR A 228 12.15 13.10 -14.75
CA TYR A 228 12.52 13.85 -13.54
C TYR A 228 11.68 13.45 -12.31
N GLY A 229 10.43 13.06 -12.51
CA GLY A 229 9.47 12.83 -11.42
C GLY A 229 9.31 11.40 -10.93
N HIS A 230 9.65 10.42 -11.75
CA HIS A 230 9.39 9.00 -11.47
C HIS A 230 9.83 8.54 -10.08
N ASN A 231 11.05 8.87 -9.66
CA ASN A 231 11.61 8.48 -8.35
C ASN A 231 11.49 9.58 -7.29
N THR A 232 10.81 10.68 -7.59
CA THR A 232 10.73 11.85 -6.70
C THR A 232 9.26 12.20 -6.46
N TYR A 233 8.74 13.24 -7.11
CA TYR A 233 7.41 13.78 -6.83
C TYR A 233 6.27 12.83 -7.25
N TYR A 234 6.48 12.00 -8.28
CA TYR A 234 5.47 11.03 -8.75
C TYR A 234 5.57 9.65 -8.13
N ALA A 235 6.59 9.33 -7.34
CA ALA A 235 6.84 7.96 -6.88
C ALA A 235 5.63 7.34 -6.15
N ASP A 236 5.02 8.12 -5.25
CA ASP A 236 3.84 7.71 -4.51
C ASP A 236 2.62 7.60 -5.43
N THR A 237 2.41 8.59 -6.30
CA THR A 237 1.29 8.62 -7.24
C THR A 237 1.31 7.39 -8.15
N LEU A 238 2.45 7.10 -8.76
CA LEU A 238 2.67 5.93 -9.62
C LEU A 238 2.42 4.62 -8.86
N SER A 239 2.87 4.53 -7.61
CA SER A 239 2.61 3.36 -6.77
C SER A 239 1.11 3.22 -6.44
N THR A 240 0.40 4.31 -6.17
CA THR A 240 -1.06 4.32 -5.99
C THR A 240 -1.79 3.80 -7.24
N LEU A 241 -1.31 4.16 -8.43
CA LEU A 241 -1.85 3.65 -9.69
C LEU A 241 -1.65 2.14 -9.86
N LEU A 242 -0.57 1.56 -9.37
CA LEU A 242 -0.41 0.10 -9.41
C LEU A 242 -1.41 -0.58 -8.46
N GLN A 243 -1.49 -0.07 -7.23
CA GLN A 243 -2.32 -0.64 -6.16
C GLN A 243 -3.82 -0.66 -6.50
N HIS A 244 -4.39 0.46 -6.97
CA HIS A 244 -5.82 0.55 -7.32
C HIS A 244 -6.23 -0.31 -8.53
N TYR A 245 -5.25 -0.82 -9.27
CA TYR A 245 -5.45 -1.61 -10.47
C TYR A 245 -5.13 -3.08 -10.23
N GLY A 246 -4.95 -3.47 -8.96
CA GLY A 246 -4.78 -4.85 -8.52
C GLY A 246 -3.34 -5.34 -8.49
N LEU A 247 -2.38 -4.46 -8.73
CA LEU A 247 -0.97 -4.83 -8.80
C LEU A 247 -0.28 -4.74 -7.42
N TYR A 248 0.82 -5.47 -7.24
CA TYR A 248 1.49 -5.61 -5.95
C TYR A 248 2.24 -4.33 -5.57
N THR A 249 1.95 -3.83 -4.37
CA THR A 249 2.65 -2.66 -3.83
C THR A 249 2.82 -2.81 -2.32
N PRO A 250 3.76 -2.05 -1.71
CA PRO A 250 3.88 -1.93 -0.26
C PRO A 250 2.91 -0.87 0.31
N LEU A 251 1.86 -0.49 -0.42
CA LEU A 251 0.91 0.53 0.00
C LEU A 251 -0.38 -0.11 0.52
N LEU A 252 -0.94 0.49 1.57
CA LEU A 252 -2.29 0.19 2.00
C LEU A 252 -3.25 1.29 1.55
N ASP A 253 -4.34 0.88 0.91
CA ASP A 253 -5.42 1.79 0.52
C ASP A 253 -6.31 2.11 1.73
N LEU A 254 -6.49 3.41 1.96
CA LEU A 254 -7.43 4.02 2.90
C LEU A 254 -8.35 4.95 2.11
N THR A 255 -9.45 5.39 2.73
CA THR A 255 -10.38 6.32 2.09
C THR A 255 -10.84 7.40 3.06
N GLU A 256 -11.06 8.61 2.54
CA GLU A 256 -11.75 9.68 3.25
C GLU A 256 -13.28 9.51 3.20
N ASP A 257 -13.79 8.58 2.41
CA ASP A 257 -15.22 8.35 2.23
C ASP A 257 -15.72 7.14 3.03
N LEU A 258 -16.57 7.41 4.02
CA LEU A 258 -17.22 6.37 4.80
C LEU A 258 -18.03 5.41 3.93
N ASN A 259 -18.68 5.88 2.86
CA ASN A 259 -19.48 5.01 2.00
C ASN A 259 -18.58 4.04 1.22
N VAL A 260 -17.40 4.49 0.76
CA VAL A 260 -16.42 3.61 0.11
C VAL A 260 -15.93 2.53 1.09
N ALA A 261 -15.66 2.91 2.35
CA ALA A 261 -15.30 1.92 3.35
C ALA A 261 -16.45 0.95 3.64
N LEU A 262 -17.68 1.42 3.83
CA LEU A 262 -18.86 0.56 4.01
C LEU A 262 -19.08 -0.38 2.82
N PHE A 263 -18.80 0.06 1.59
CA PHE A 263 -18.82 -0.81 0.41
C PHE A 263 -17.86 -1.99 0.61
N PHE A 264 -16.58 -1.73 0.94
CA PHE A 264 -15.58 -2.79 1.16
C PHE A 264 -15.84 -3.66 2.40
N SER A 265 -16.55 -3.16 3.40
CA SER A 265 -17.00 -3.97 4.55
C SER A 265 -18.13 -4.94 4.19
N THR A 266 -18.94 -4.60 3.18
CA THR A 266 -20.20 -5.31 2.87
C THR A 266 -20.19 -6.03 1.52
N HIS A 267 -19.13 -5.85 0.72
CA HIS A 267 -18.95 -6.49 -0.57
C HIS A 267 -17.67 -7.32 -0.62
N LYS A 268 -17.75 -8.49 -1.23
CA LYS A 268 -16.62 -9.39 -1.44
C LYS A 268 -16.28 -9.46 -2.92
N PHE A 269 -15.00 -9.30 -3.23
CA PHE A 269 -14.50 -9.53 -4.59
C PHE A 269 -14.57 -11.03 -4.94
N ASN A 270 -15.17 -11.34 -6.09
CA ASN A 270 -15.19 -12.66 -6.68
C ASN A 270 -14.29 -12.66 -7.92
N SER A 271 -13.20 -13.41 -7.85
CA SER A 271 -12.19 -13.49 -8.92
C SER A 271 -12.65 -14.27 -10.15
N ARG A 272 -13.74 -15.05 -10.07
CA ARG A 272 -14.23 -15.86 -11.21
C ARG A 272 -15.01 -15.02 -12.22
N ASN A 273 -15.80 -14.08 -11.74
CA ASN A 273 -16.57 -13.15 -12.56
C ASN A 273 -16.00 -11.73 -12.51
N THR A 274 -14.88 -11.55 -11.81
CA THR A 274 -14.16 -10.28 -11.63
C THR A 274 -15.07 -9.14 -11.16
N SER A 275 -15.97 -9.45 -10.21
CA SER A 275 -16.98 -8.52 -9.72
C SER A 275 -17.05 -8.48 -8.20
N TYR A 276 -17.68 -7.44 -7.65
CA TYR A 276 -18.01 -7.37 -6.23
C TYR A 276 -19.42 -7.87 -5.97
N GLU A 277 -19.55 -8.80 -5.03
CA GLU A 277 -20.82 -9.36 -4.59
C GLU A 277 -21.18 -8.82 -3.20
N PHE A 278 -22.41 -8.33 -3.04
CA PHE A 278 -22.92 -7.90 -1.75
C PHE A 278 -23.14 -9.10 -0.83
N ILE A 279 -22.56 -9.05 0.38
CA ILE A 279 -22.61 -10.13 1.39
C ILE A 279 -23.23 -9.68 2.73
N GLY A 280 -23.79 -8.47 2.79
CA GLY A 280 -24.34 -7.91 4.02
C GLY A 280 -23.26 -7.68 5.09
N ASN A 281 -23.53 -8.10 6.33
CA ASN A 281 -22.60 -7.95 7.46
C ASN A 281 -21.69 -9.17 7.69
N ASN A 282 -21.66 -10.12 6.75
CA ASN A 282 -20.89 -11.36 6.85
C ASN A 282 -21.08 -12.10 8.19
N SER A 283 -22.32 -12.23 8.66
CA SER A 283 -22.66 -12.84 9.96
C SER A 283 -22.05 -12.08 11.16
N GLY A 284 -22.04 -10.74 11.10
CA GLY A 284 -21.53 -9.86 12.15
C GLY A 284 -20.00 -9.69 12.15
N LYS A 285 -19.31 -10.21 11.13
CA LYS A 285 -17.84 -10.14 11.00
C LYS A 285 -17.35 -8.91 10.26
N SER A 286 -18.19 -8.27 9.48
CA SER A 286 -17.82 -7.05 8.75
C SER A 286 -17.39 -5.96 9.73
N VAL A 287 -16.25 -5.34 9.45
CA VAL A 287 -15.64 -4.30 10.28
C VAL A 287 -15.37 -3.04 9.50
N LEU A 288 -15.41 -1.92 10.22
CA LEU A 288 -14.93 -0.62 9.80
C LEU A 288 -13.79 -0.20 10.72
N TYR A 289 -12.63 0.06 10.13
CA TYR A 289 -11.47 0.62 10.82
C TYR A 289 -11.50 2.14 10.74
N LEU A 290 -11.23 2.79 11.88
CA LEU A 290 -11.01 4.23 11.98
C LEU A 290 -9.53 4.47 12.23
N ILE A 291 -8.90 5.19 11.31
CA ILE A 291 -7.47 5.42 11.27
C ILE A 291 -7.24 6.92 11.36
N GLU A 292 -6.37 7.37 12.26
CA GLU A 292 -5.98 8.78 12.33
C GLU A 292 -5.13 9.13 11.11
N TYR A 293 -5.48 10.23 10.43
CA TYR A 293 -4.67 10.73 9.32
C TYR A 293 -3.34 11.27 9.85
N ASP A 294 -2.24 10.74 9.31
CA ASP A 294 -0.90 11.20 9.61
C ASP A 294 -0.23 11.70 8.32
N PRO A 295 0.01 13.02 8.18
CA PRO A 295 0.54 13.57 6.93
C PRO A 295 2.00 13.19 6.64
N ASP A 296 2.74 12.67 7.63
CA ASP A 296 4.13 12.25 7.45
C ASP A 296 4.22 10.83 6.86
N ASN A 297 3.20 9.99 7.09
CA ASN A 297 3.16 8.59 6.66
C ASN A 297 2.03 8.27 5.67
N MET A 298 1.13 9.22 5.44
CA MET A 298 -0.03 9.06 4.58
C MET A 298 -0.12 10.18 3.55
N LYS A 299 -0.42 9.81 2.31
CA LYS A 299 -0.55 10.76 1.20
C LYS A 299 -1.91 10.60 0.54
N LYS A 300 -2.65 11.69 0.48
CA LYS A 300 -3.90 11.76 -0.27
C LYS A 300 -3.60 11.72 -1.76
N PHE A 301 -4.40 11.00 -2.52
CA PHE A 301 -4.31 11.05 -3.96
C PHE A 301 -4.84 12.40 -4.45
N GLU A 302 -3.98 13.19 -5.10
CA GLU A 302 -4.36 14.45 -5.73
C GLU A 302 -4.29 14.31 -7.26
N ASP A 303 -5.36 14.69 -7.94
CA ASP A 303 -5.46 14.71 -9.41
C ASP A 303 -4.90 15.99 -10.04
N ARG A 304 -4.05 16.71 -9.30
CA ARG A 304 -3.52 18.03 -9.69
C ARG A 304 -2.24 17.93 -10.53
N GLU A 305 -1.63 16.75 -10.57
CA GLU A 305 -0.41 16.51 -11.31
C GLU A 305 -0.70 16.41 -12.81
N ASN A 306 0.03 17.19 -13.64
CA ASN A 306 -0.17 17.25 -15.10
C ASN A 306 -0.17 15.86 -15.74
N LEU A 307 0.79 15.01 -15.35
CA LEU A 307 0.88 13.63 -15.84
C LEU A 307 -0.44 12.87 -15.59
N ILE A 308 -1.03 13.01 -14.40
CA ILE A 308 -2.23 12.29 -13.96
C ILE A 308 -3.50 12.79 -14.65
N GLN A 309 -3.60 14.10 -14.88
CA GLN A 309 -4.77 14.70 -15.54
C GLN A 309 -5.00 14.16 -16.95
N THR A 310 -3.93 13.81 -17.65
CA THR A 310 -4.01 13.24 -18.99
C THR A 310 -4.56 11.81 -18.99
N PHE A 311 -4.15 10.98 -18.04
CA PHE A 311 -4.56 9.57 -17.98
C PHE A 311 -5.88 9.33 -17.24
N LYS A 312 -6.36 10.32 -16.48
CA LYS A 312 -7.61 10.26 -15.71
C LYS A 312 -7.80 8.92 -14.99
N PRO A 313 -6.87 8.51 -14.11
CA PRO A 313 -7.02 7.26 -13.37
C PRO A 313 -8.20 7.39 -12.40
N LEU A 314 -9.36 6.88 -12.78
CA LEU A 314 -10.61 7.21 -12.10
C LEU A 314 -10.75 6.46 -10.77
N ARG A 315 -10.22 5.24 -10.66
CA ARG A 315 -10.34 4.42 -9.43
C ARG A 315 -9.86 5.13 -8.16
N PRO A 316 -8.61 5.64 -8.06
CA PRO A 316 -8.16 6.33 -6.85
C PRO A 316 -8.96 7.62 -6.54
N ILE A 317 -9.45 8.31 -7.58
CA ILE A 317 -10.26 9.52 -7.45
C ILE A 317 -11.65 9.18 -6.87
N LEU A 318 -12.36 8.24 -7.49
CA LEU A 318 -13.72 7.83 -7.10
C LEU A 318 -13.75 7.17 -5.72
N GLN A 319 -12.64 6.55 -5.32
CA GLN A 319 -12.49 5.94 -4.00
C GLN A 319 -11.96 6.91 -2.93
N LYS A 320 -11.70 8.18 -3.28
CA LYS A 320 -11.09 9.19 -2.39
C LYS A 320 -9.87 8.64 -1.65
N CYS A 321 -8.95 8.08 -2.42
CA CYS A 321 -7.83 7.31 -1.91
C CYS A 321 -6.88 8.16 -1.05
N VAL A 322 -6.48 7.57 0.07
CA VAL A 322 -5.29 7.94 0.82
C VAL A 322 -4.42 6.69 0.95
N ILE A 323 -3.14 6.78 0.59
CA ILE A 323 -2.22 5.66 0.77
C ILE A 323 -1.44 5.82 2.06
N CYS A 324 -1.20 4.71 2.75
CA CYS A 324 -0.19 4.63 3.80
C CYS A 324 0.95 3.73 3.33
N LYS A 325 2.15 4.31 3.24
CA LYS A 325 3.33 3.61 2.74
C LYS A 325 3.95 2.78 3.85
N SER A 326 4.43 1.59 3.51
CA SER A 326 5.22 0.77 4.41
C SER A 326 6.49 0.29 3.72
N ASP A 327 7.41 -0.21 4.51
CA ASP A 327 8.71 -0.70 4.07
C ASP A 327 9.05 -2.01 4.79
N PRO A 328 10.21 -2.64 4.48
CA PRO A 328 10.57 -3.94 5.04
C PRO A 328 10.72 -3.97 6.57
N PHE A 329 10.84 -2.80 7.20
CA PHE A 329 11.03 -2.58 8.62
C PHE A 329 9.78 -1.99 9.32
N CYS A 330 8.68 -1.81 8.58
CA CYS A 330 7.38 -1.41 9.12
C CYS A 330 6.21 -1.99 8.31
N ILE A 331 6.22 -3.30 8.06
CA ILE A 331 5.29 -3.93 7.11
C ILE A 331 3.80 -3.77 7.48
N ASN A 332 3.49 -3.43 8.75
CA ASN A 332 2.14 -3.20 9.27
C ASN A 332 1.97 -1.77 9.80
N LEU A 333 2.76 -0.81 9.32
CA LEU A 333 2.72 0.60 9.72
C LEU A 333 1.30 1.20 9.79
N PRO A 334 0.37 0.93 8.86
CA PRO A 334 -0.97 1.51 8.94
C PRO A 334 -1.72 1.18 10.24
N ALA A 335 -1.45 0.03 10.86
CA ALA A 335 -2.07 -0.37 12.12
C ALA A 335 -1.54 0.43 13.32
N MET A 336 -0.42 1.13 13.20
CA MET A 336 0.06 2.09 14.21
C MET A 336 -0.90 3.27 14.39
N PHE A 337 -1.59 3.65 13.31
CA PHE A 337 -2.53 4.77 13.28
C PHE A 337 -3.98 4.33 13.52
N LEU A 338 -4.21 3.04 13.74
CA LEU A 338 -5.54 2.53 14.07
C LEU A 338 -5.98 3.11 15.42
N LYS A 339 -7.21 3.64 15.47
CA LYS A 339 -7.81 4.20 16.69
C LYS A 339 -9.02 3.41 17.14
N GLY A 340 -9.79 2.90 16.19
CA GLY A 340 -11.05 2.24 16.47
C GLY A 340 -11.42 1.15 15.49
N ILE A 341 -12.16 0.16 15.99
CA ILE A 341 -12.80 -0.89 15.19
C ILE A 341 -14.29 -0.87 15.52
N ILE A 342 -15.12 -0.77 14.49
CA ILE A 342 -16.57 -0.91 14.59
C ILE A 342 -16.99 -2.20 13.88
N TYR A 343 -17.51 -3.16 14.63
CA TYR A 343 -18.21 -4.32 14.07
C TYR A 343 -19.62 -3.91 13.63
N LEU A 344 -20.00 -4.29 12.42
CA LEU A 344 -21.35 -4.09 11.87
C LEU A 344 -22.28 -5.20 12.37
N ASP A 345 -22.66 -5.11 13.64
CA ASP A 345 -23.45 -6.14 14.34
C ASP A 345 -24.96 -5.95 14.16
N PHE A 346 -25.38 -5.79 12.91
CA PHE A 346 -26.78 -5.66 12.54
C PHE A 346 -27.04 -6.27 11.17
N LYS A 347 -28.29 -6.68 10.93
CA LYS A 347 -28.68 -7.26 9.65
C LYS A 347 -28.64 -6.20 8.56
N ILE A 348 -27.82 -6.43 7.55
CA ILE A 348 -27.71 -5.58 6.36
C ILE A 348 -28.31 -6.35 5.18
N SER A 349 -29.57 -6.07 4.85
CA SER A 349 -30.30 -6.76 3.76
C SER A 349 -30.13 -6.10 2.40
N GLU A 350 -29.62 -4.87 2.37
CA GLU A 350 -29.44 -4.08 1.16
C GLU A 350 -28.14 -3.27 1.23
N ASN A 351 -27.72 -2.72 0.11
CA ASN A 351 -26.49 -1.96 0.03
C ASN A 351 -26.60 -0.62 0.76
N ILE A 352 -26.14 -0.59 2.02
CA ILE A 352 -26.14 0.61 2.88
C ILE A 352 -25.11 1.67 2.49
N SER A 353 -24.12 1.33 1.66
CA SER A 353 -23.14 2.32 1.19
C SER A 353 -23.73 3.26 0.13
N GLY A 354 -24.80 2.83 -0.56
CA GLY A 354 -25.33 3.52 -1.73
C GLY A 354 -24.43 3.47 -2.97
N ILE A 355 -23.24 2.85 -2.89
CA ILE A 355 -22.25 2.75 -3.97
C ILE A 355 -22.43 1.45 -4.73
N LYS A 356 -22.60 1.51 -6.05
CA LYS A 356 -22.52 0.34 -6.90
C LYS A 356 -21.07 0.07 -7.32
N PRO A 357 -20.69 -1.18 -7.66
CA PRO A 357 -19.33 -1.48 -8.12
C PRO A 357 -18.87 -0.56 -9.26
N GLU A 358 -19.72 -0.30 -10.25
CA GLU A 358 -19.41 0.55 -11.40
C GLU A 358 -19.18 2.03 -11.06
N ASP A 359 -19.60 2.49 -9.88
CA ASP A 359 -19.41 3.87 -9.41
C ASP A 359 -17.98 4.13 -8.94
N ILE A 360 -17.25 3.09 -8.50
CA ILE A 360 -15.87 3.18 -7.98
C ILE A 360 -14.86 2.28 -8.71
N PHE A 361 -15.35 1.41 -9.60
CA PHE A 361 -14.56 0.57 -10.49
C PHE A 361 -15.02 0.74 -11.95
N PRO A 362 -14.74 1.89 -12.57
CA PRO A 362 -15.05 2.09 -13.98
C PRO A 362 -14.29 1.11 -14.88
N ASN A 363 -14.94 0.75 -15.99
CA ASN A 363 -14.35 -0.10 -17.03
C ASN A 363 -13.39 0.69 -17.95
N GLU A 364 -12.70 -0.03 -18.84
CA GLU A 364 -11.68 0.50 -19.76
C GLU A 364 -12.21 1.60 -20.70
N THR A 365 -13.53 1.70 -20.91
CA THR A 365 -14.12 2.76 -21.74
C THR A 365 -14.19 4.11 -21.02
N LYS A 366 -14.34 4.09 -19.68
CA LYS A 366 -14.42 5.30 -18.87
C LYS A 366 -13.06 5.70 -18.29
N ASP A 367 -12.25 4.71 -17.92
CA ASP A 367 -10.94 4.90 -17.30
C ASP A 367 -9.82 4.67 -18.32
N LEU A 368 -9.23 5.77 -18.80
CA LEU A 368 -8.20 5.71 -19.86
C LEU A 368 -6.93 5.02 -19.36
N PHE A 369 -6.52 5.29 -18.12
CA PHE A 369 -5.38 4.60 -17.53
C PHE A 369 -5.61 3.09 -17.48
N LEU A 370 -6.81 2.64 -17.07
CA LEU A 370 -7.17 1.21 -17.10
C LEU A 370 -6.97 0.62 -18.50
N SER A 371 -7.45 1.31 -19.54
CA SER A 371 -7.30 0.88 -20.93
C SER A 371 -5.83 0.73 -21.33
N TYR A 372 -4.96 1.66 -20.93
CA TYR A 372 -3.54 1.61 -21.29
C TYR A 372 -2.78 0.52 -20.53
N ILE A 373 -2.92 0.46 -19.20
CA ILE A 373 -2.21 -0.55 -18.40
C ILE A 373 -2.67 -1.97 -18.74
N SER A 374 -3.93 -2.15 -19.14
CA SER A 374 -4.50 -3.44 -19.56
C SER A 374 -3.95 -3.95 -20.89
N ARG A 375 -3.40 -3.09 -21.74
CA ARG A 375 -2.77 -3.45 -23.01
C ARG A 375 -1.28 -3.75 -22.88
N ASP A 376 -0.68 -3.47 -21.72
CA ASP A 376 0.71 -3.80 -21.48
C ASP A 376 0.92 -5.32 -21.57
N SER A 377 1.93 -5.72 -22.36
CA SER A 377 2.17 -7.13 -22.67
C SER A 377 2.69 -7.96 -21.49
N LEU A 378 3.28 -7.31 -20.48
CA LEU A 378 3.90 -7.98 -19.34
C LEU A 378 2.95 -8.06 -18.15
N ILE A 379 2.28 -6.94 -17.82
CA ILE A 379 1.45 -6.84 -16.61
C ILE A 379 -0.06 -6.77 -16.89
N GLY A 380 -0.49 -6.49 -18.11
CA GLY A 380 -1.90 -6.22 -18.44
C GLY A 380 -2.85 -7.38 -18.14
N LYS A 381 -2.35 -8.61 -18.06
CA LYS A 381 -3.11 -9.81 -17.66
C LYS A 381 -3.35 -9.92 -16.14
N HIS A 382 -2.60 -9.16 -15.33
CA HIS A 382 -2.69 -9.13 -13.88
C HIS A 382 -3.50 -7.94 -13.35
N VAL A 383 -3.85 -7.00 -14.24
CA VAL A 383 -4.71 -5.87 -13.92
C VAL A 383 -6.13 -6.37 -13.65
N THR A 384 -6.72 -5.93 -12.55
CA THR A 384 -8.11 -6.24 -12.21
C THR A 384 -9.05 -5.43 -13.12
N ARG A 385 -9.80 -6.12 -13.99
CA ARG A 385 -10.80 -5.55 -14.90
C ARG A 385 -12.21 -5.84 -14.36
N PHE A 386 -13.09 -4.85 -14.33
CA PHE A 386 -14.48 -4.99 -13.86
C PHE A 386 -15.47 -4.87 -15.02
#